data_AF-A0A378NSV2-F1
#
_entry.id   AF-A0A378NSV2-F1
#
_cell.length_a   1.000
_cell.length_b   1.000
_cell.length_c   1.000
_cell.angle_alpha   90.00
_cell.angle_beta   90.00
_cell.angle_gamma   90.00
#
_symmetry.space_group_name_H-M   'P 1'
#
loop_
_entity.id
_entity.type
_entity.pdbx_description
1 polymer ?
#
loop_
_entity_poly.entity_id
_entity_poly.type
_entity_poly.pdbx_seq_one_letter_code
_entity_poly.pdbx_strand_id
1 'polypeptide(L)'
;MATNVKYYCMAFLKDGTPSVRTFASTKSIENKNEDERDKYIIELKNKVKNMTDDTLEAIEIILAADYDLYVNGDGTNTYVRDMETGTPKVYVPPEPTKEELQAQALANLESEYNAQKEEFKKDLDTANLAGNTEAVQSIQQEFMEFNKAYEEAKNNILEKGVE
;
A
#
# COMPACT_ATOMS: atom_id res chain seq x y z
N MET A 1 2.46 23.58 -10.37
CA MET A 1 1.98 24.32 -11.57
C MET A 1 0.73 25.07 -11.16
N ALA A 2 0.68 26.40 -11.29
CA ALA A 2 -0.54 27.14 -10.98
C ALA A 2 -1.57 26.90 -12.10
N THR A 3 -2.63 26.15 -11.80
CA THR A 3 -3.77 26.02 -12.72
C THR A 3 -4.70 27.21 -12.48
N ASN A 4 -5.28 27.78 -13.54
CA ASN A 4 -6.29 28.84 -13.41
C ASN A 4 -7.66 28.30 -12.95
N VAL A 5 -7.71 27.04 -12.51
CA VAL A 5 -8.93 26.36 -12.09
C VAL A 5 -9.08 26.53 -10.59
N LYS A 6 -10.17 27.15 -10.13
CA LYS A 6 -10.44 27.29 -8.68
C LYS A 6 -11.15 26.09 -8.06
N TYR A 7 -11.97 25.39 -8.86
CA TYR A 7 -12.85 24.33 -8.38
C TYR A 7 -12.73 23.07 -9.22
N TYR A 8 -12.87 21.93 -8.57
CA TYR A 8 -12.89 20.61 -9.19
C TYR A 8 -14.14 19.88 -8.73
N CYS A 9 -14.71 19.05 -9.60
CA CYS A 9 -15.66 18.03 -9.17
C CYS A 9 -14.92 16.70 -9.06
N MET A 10 -14.83 16.17 -7.85
CA MET A 10 -14.05 14.97 -7.55
C MET A 10 -14.95 13.92 -6.90
N ALA A 11 -14.76 12.67 -7.32
CA ALA A 11 -15.40 11.52 -6.70
C ALA A 11 -14.42 10.80 -5.77
N PHE A 12 -14.98 10.20 -4.72
CA PHE A 12 -14.25 9.46 -3.70
C PHE A 12 -14.88 8.08 -3.50
N LEU A 13 -14.02 7.09 -3.28
CA LEU A 13 -14.41 5.75 -2.89
C LEU A 13 -14.81 5.71 -1.40
N LYS A 14 -15.30 4.56 -0.96
CA LYS A 14 -15.81 4.36 0.41
C LYS A 14 -14.80 4.65 1.51
N ASP A 15 -13.52 4.43 1.26
CA ASP A 15 -12.40 4.70 2.17
C ASP A 15 -11.90 6.15 2.09
N GLY A 16 -12.51 6.99 1.26
CA GLY A 16 -12.08 8.36 0.98
C GLY A 16 -11.03 8.47 -0.12
N THR A 17 -10.62 7.36 -0.75
CA THR A 17 -9.64 7.40 -1.84
C THR A 17 -10.17 8.22 -3.02
N PRO A 18 -9.42 9.20 -3.52
CA PRO A 18 -9.85 9.99 -4.67
C PRO A 18 -9.87 9.13 -5.95
N SER A 19 -10.94 9.23 -6.73
CA SER A 19 -11.19 8.44 -7.94
C SER A 19 -11.18 9.35 -9.19
N VAL A 20 -12.30 9.41 -9.92
CA VAL A 20 -12.48 10.23 -11.12
C VAL A 20 -12.75 11.70 -10.78
N ARG A 21 -12.41 12.58 -11.73
CA ARG A 21 -12.47 14.02 -11.53
C ARG A 21 -12.68 14.80 -12.81
N THR A 22 -13.17 16.03 -12.68
CA THR A 22 -13.22 16.99 -13.78
C THR A 22 -13.13 18.42 -13.26
N PHE A 23 -12.77 19.36 -14.13
CA PHE A 23 -12.73 20.79 -13.77
C PHE A 23 -14.15 21.34 -13.60
N ALA A 24 -14.34 22.19 -12.59
CA ALA A 24 -15.58 22.93 -12.41
C ALA A 24 -15.37 24.40 -12.80
N SER A 25 -16.30 24.93 -13.60
CA SER A 25 -16.28 26.32 -14.05
C SER A 25 -16.50 27.26 -12.88
N THR A 26 -15.51 28.11 -12.58
CA THR A 26 -15.61 29.14 -11.54
C THR A 26 -16.83 30.03 -11.73
N LYS A 27 -17.12 30.45 -12.98
CA LYS A 27 -18.29 31.29 -13.27
C LYS A 27 -19.61 30.59 -12.93
N SER A 28 -19.68 29.29 -13.17
CA SER A 28 -20.90 28.51 -12.93
C SER A 28 -21.08 28.18 -11.45
N ILE A 29 -20.00 27.87 -10.73
CA ILE A 29 -20.01 27.60 -9.29
C ILE A 29 -20.31 28.87 -8.47
N GLU A 30 -19.73 30.01 -8.86
CA GLU A 30 -19.95 31.30 -8.18
C GLU A 30 -21.17 32.08 -8.74
N ASN A 31 -22.06 31.42 -9.51
CA ASN A 31 -23.25 32.07 -10.05
C ASN A 31 -24.21 32.49 -8.92
N LYS A 32 -24.68 33.74 -8.97
CA LYS A 32 -25.64 34.29 -8.01
C LYS A 32 -27.05 33.72 -8.18
N ASN A 33 -27.37 33.20 -9.37
CA ASN A 33 -28.60 32.44 -9.60
C ASN A 33 -28.41 31.01 -9.11
N GLU A 34 -29.02 30.69 -7.96
CA GLU A 34 -28.88 29.40 -7.28
C GLU A 34 -29.42 28.24 -8.13
N ASP A 35 -30.55 28.42 -8.83
CA ASP A 35 -31.13 27.37 -9.66
C ASP A 35 -30.20 26.96 -10.81
N GLU A 36 -29.55 27.93 -11.45
CA GLU A 36 -28.58 27.66 -12.52
C GLU A 36 -27.30 27.01 -11.99
N ARG A 37 -26.82 27.46 -10.83
CA ARG A 37 -25.66 26.89 -10.15
C ARG A 37 -25.93 25.44 -9.76
N ASP A 38 -27.06 25.16 -9.15
CA ASP A 38 -27.39 23.85 -8.61
C ASP A 38 -27.64 22.84 -9.75
N LYS A 39 -28.31 23.27 -10.83
CA LYS A 39 -28.41 22.48 -12.07
C LYS A 39 -27.04 22.11 -12.62
N TYR A 40 -26.14 23.08 -12.71
CA TYR A 40 -24.77 22.84 -13.18
C TYR A 40 -24.01 21.84 -12.28
N ILE A 41 -24.11 21.97 -10.96
CA ILE A 41 -23.48 21.04 -10.02
C ILE A 41 -24.04 19.62 -10.19
N ILE A 42 -25.36 19.47 -10.32
CA ILE A 42 -26.01 18.16 -10.53
C ILE A 42 -25.53 17.53 -11.83
N GLU A 43 -25.53 18.27 -12.94
CA GLU A 43 -25.02 17.79 -14.24
C GLU A 43 -23.56 17.35 -14.15
N LEU A 44 -22.73 18.12 -13.44
CA LEU A 44 -21.31 17.83 -13.29
C LEU A 44 -21.08 16.57 -12.44
N LYS A 45 -21.81 16.43 -11.32
CA LYS A 45 -21.75 15.22 -10.48
C LYS A 45 -22.21 13.98 -11.24
N ASN A 46 -23.29 14.09 -12.03
CA ASN A 46 -23.75 13.00 -12.90
C ASN A 46 -22.70 12.64 -13.96
N LYS A 47 -22.06 13.63 -14.58
CA LYS A 47 -20.97 13.40 -15.53
C LYS A 47 -19.83 12.63 -14.88
N VAL A 48 -19.37 13.06 -13.70
CA VAL A 48 -18.29 12.39 -12.95
C VAL A 48 -18.69 10.97 -12.55
N LYS A 49 -19.93 10.78 -12.07
CA LYS A 49 -20.46 9.46 -11.73
C LYS A 49 -20.38 8.48 -12.90
N ASN A 50 -20.62 8.95 -14.11
CA ASN A 50 -20.59 8.14 -15.33
C ASN A 50 -19.18 7.97 -15.93
N MET A 51 -18.11 8.45 -15.27
CA MET A 51 -16.73 8.25 -15.74
C MET A 51 -16.10 6.94 -15.25
N THR A 52 -16.71 6.25 -14.30
CA THR A 52 -16.22 4.98 -13.74
C THR A 52 -17.39 4.05 -13.46
N ASP A 53 -17.11 2.74 -13.50
CA ASP A 53 -18.02 1.70 -13.03
C ASP A 53 -17.86 1.41 -11.52
N ASP A 54 -16.86 2.04 -10.88
CA ASP A 54 -16.63 1.89 -9.45
C ASP A 54 -17.80 2.40 -8.61
N THR A 55 -18.01 1.77 -7.45
CA THR A 55 -18.97 2.29 -6.47
C THR A 55 -18.38 3.51 -5.76
N LEU A 56 -18.84 4.69 -6.17
CA LEU A 56 -18.49 5.97 -5.58
C LEU A 56 -19.32 6.24 -4.32
N GLU A 57 -18.68 6.71 -3.26
CA GLU A 57 -19.35 7.03 -1.98
C GLU A 57 -19.68 8.52 -1.90
N ALA A 58 -18.79 9.40 -2.40
CA ALA A 58 -19.01 10.84 -2.41
C ALA A 58 -18.61 11.46 -3.75
N ILE A 59 -19.36 12.46 -4.20
CA ILE A 59 -19.01 13.29 -5.37
C ILE A 59 -19.29 14.75 -5.02
N GLU A 60 -18.26 15.58 -5.03
CA GLU A 60 -18.30 16.92 -4.43
C GLU A 60 -17.55 17.95 -5.27
N ILE A 61 -17.91 19.23 -5.08
CA ILE A 61 -17.12 20.35 -5.58
C ILE A 61 -16.10 20.71 -4.51
N ILE A 62 -14.82 20.63 -4.85
CA ILE A 62 -13.70 20.93 -3.96
C ILE A 62 -12.88 22.10 -4.48
N LEU A 63 -12.14 22.74 -3.60
CA LEU A 63 -11.19 23.78 -3.97
C LEU A 63 -9.95 23.19 -4.64
N ALA A 64 -9.28 24.01 -5.44
CA ALA A 64 -8.00 23.65 -6.05
C ALA A 64 -6.91 23.29 -5.03
N ALA A 65 -6.95 23.89 -3.83
CA ALA A 65 -6.00 23.58 -2.75
C ALA A 65 -6.21 22.15 -2.22
N ASP A 66 -7.45 21.76 -1.92
CA ASP A 66 -7.76 20.39 -1.47
C ASP A 66 -7.48 19.38 -2.57
N TYR A 67 -7.81 19.74 -3.82
CA TYR A 67 -7.49 18.94 -4.99
C TYR A 67 -5.98 18.66 -5.11
N ASP A 68 -5.15 19.68 -4.89
CA ASP A 68 -3.70 19.56 -4.95
C ASP A 68 -3.18 18.60 -3.87
N LEU A 69 -3.73 18.66 -2.66
CA LEU A 69 -3.40 17.71 -1.59
C LEU A 69 -3.77 16.27 -1.96
N TYR A 70 -4.95 16.04 -2.54
CA TYR A 70 -5.37 14.69 -2.95
C TYR A 70 -4.54 14.09 -4.08
N VAL A 71 -4.04 14.92 -5.01
CA VAL A 71 -3.34 14.44 -6.21
C VAL A 71 -1.82 14.48 -6.08
N ASN A 72 -1.28 15.52 -5.46
CA ASN A 72 0.16 15.76 -5.37
C ASN A 72 0.69 15.62 -3.93
N GLY A 73 -0.17 15.64 -2.92
CA GLY A 73 0.23 15.65 -1.53
C GLY A 73 0.90 16.95 -1.09
N ASP A 74 1.52 16.92 0.08
CA ASP A 74 2.34 18.03 0.62
C ASP A 74 3.85 17.84 0.38
N GLY A 75 4.21 16.82 -0.43
CA GLY A 75 5.58 16.38 -0.67
C GLY A 75 6.09 15.31 0.30
N THR A 76 5.35 15.03 1.37
CA THR A 76 5.67 13.99 2.37
C THR A 76 4.56 12.94 2.48
N ASN A 77 3.30 13.41 2.48
CA ASN A 77 2.11 12.64 2.78
C ASN A 77 1.20 12.54 1.56
N THR A 78 0.47 11.42 1.48
CA THR A 78 -0.70 11.28 0.61
C THR A 78 -1.97 11.56 1.40
N TYR A 79 -3.03 11.99 0.72
CA TYR A 79 -4.27 12.41 1.36
C TYR A 79 -5.47 11.65 0.81
N VAL A 80 -6.42 11.34 1.69
CA VAL A 80 -7.74 10.77 1.39
C VAL A 80 -8.82 11.65 2.00
N ARG A 81 -10.04 11.60 1.46
CA ARG A 81 -11.17 12.35 2.01
C ARG A 81 -11.56 11.76 3.35
N ASP A 82 -11.59 12.59 4.37
CA ASP A 82 -12.20 12.19 5.63
C ASP A 82 -13.72 12.06 5.45
N MET A 83 -14.25 10.84 5.61
CA MET A 83 -15.65 10.57 5.31
C MET A 83 -16.62 11.29 6.25
N GLU A 84 -16.17 11.67 7.45
CA GLU A 84 -16.96 12.41 8.44
C GLU A 84 -16.95 13.92 8.18
N THR A 85 -15.78 14.52 7.94
CA THR A 85 -15.64 15.99 7.80
C THR A 85 -15.67 16.49 6.37
N GLY A 86 -15.42 15.62 5.38
CA GLY A 86 -15.31 15.98 3.96
C GLY A 86 -14.01 16.68 3.57
N THR A 87 -13.04 16.78 4.49
CA THR A 87 -11.77 17.47 4.27
C THR A 87 -10.62 16.50 4.02
N PRO A 88 -9.51 16.93 3.40
CA PRO A 88 -8.34 16.08 3.24
C PRO A 88 -7.75 15.68 4.60
N LYS A 89 -7.53 14.38 4.79
CA LYS A 89 -6.72 13.84 5.90
C LYS A 89 -5.56 13.02 5.36
N VAL A 90 -4.48 12.95 6.13
CA VAL A 90 -3.32 12.11 5.79
C VAL A 90 -3.79 10.65 5.72
N TYR A 91 -3.44 9.99 4.63
CA TYR A 91 -3.65 8.55 4.50
C TYR A 91 -2.69 7.81 5.43
N VAL A 92 -3.26 6.98 6.30
CA VAL A 92 -2.51 6.04 7.11
C VAL A 92 -2.80 4.65 6.53
N PRO A 93 -1.79 3.98 5.94
CA PRO A 93 -1.95 2.60 5.50
C PRO A 93 -2.45 1.74 6.67
N PRO A 94 -3.34 0.77 6.42
CA PRO A 94 -3.71 -0.17 7.47
C PRO A 94 -2.45 -0.86 8.01
N GLU A 95 -2.40 -1.10 9.31
CA GLU A 95 -1.35 -1.93 9.89
C GLU A 95 -1.40 -3.33 9.23
N PRO A 96 -0.25 -3.93 8.89
CA PRO A 96 -0.21 -5.28 8.35
C PRO A 96 -0.93 -6.25 9.29
N THR A 97 -1.73 -7.13 8.71
CA THR A 97 -2.41 -8.18 9.47
C THR A 97 -1.39 -9.13 10.10
N LYS A 98 -1.81 -9.86 11.16
CA LYS A 98 -0.98 -10.91 11.76
C LYS A 98 -0.52 -11.94 10.72
N GLU A 99 -1.40 -12.29 9.78
CA GLU A 99 -1.11 -13.23 8.69
C GLU A 99 -0.06 -12.68 7.73
N GLU A 100 -0.15 -11.40 7.34
CA GLU A 100 0.84 -10.77 6.47
C GLU A 100 2.22 -10.66 7.16
N LEU A 101 2.26 -10.32 8.45
CA LEU A 101 3.49 -10.31 9.24
C LEU A 101 4.11 -11.71 9.35
N GLN A 102 3.28 -12.73 9.56
CA GLN A 102 3.71 -14.11 9.62
C GLN A 102 4.30 -14.58 8.28
N ALA A 103 3.60 -14.31 7.18
CA ALA A 103 4.07 -14.64 5.83
C ALA A 103 5.39 -13.93 5.51
N GLN A 104 5.53 -12.66 5.89
CA GLN A 104 6.78 -11.91 5.72
C GLN A 104 7.93 -12.52 6.56
N ALA A 105 7.66 -12.89 7.81
CA ALA A 105 8.66 -13.53 8.66
C ALA A 105 9.10 -14.90 8.11
N LEU A 106 8.17 -15.71 7.59
CA LEU A 106 8.48 -16.98 6.94
C LEU A 106 9.31 -16.78 5.68
N ALA A 107 8.95 -15.82 4.83
CA ALA A 107 9.69 -15.53 3.61
C ALA A 107 11.14 -15.08 3.90
N ASN A 108 11.32 -14.24 4.93
CA ASN A 108 12.65 -13.83 5.37
C ASN A 108 13.46 -15.01 5.91
N LEU A 109 12.85 -15.84 6.77
CA LEU A 109 13.51 -17.03 7.32
C LEU A 109 13.92 -18.02 6.22
N GLU A 110 13.07 -18.25 5.23
CA GLU A 110 13.37 -19.13 4.10
C GLU A 110 14.49 -18.56 3.21
N SER A 111 14.52 -17.24 3.01
CA SER A 111 15.61 -16.57 2.30
C SER A 111 16.95 -16.74 3.03
N GLU A 112 16.98 -16.50 4.35
CA GLU A 112 18.17 -16.70 5.19
C GLU A 112 18.62 -18.16 5.20
N TYR A 113 17.67 -19.09 5.32
CA TYR A 113 17.93 -20.52 5.28
C TYR A 113 18.62 -20.94 3.98
N ASN A 114 18.08 -20.49 2.84
CA ASN A 114 18.63 -20.82 1.53
C ASN A 114 20.01 -20.20 1.30
N ALA A 115 20.27 -18.98 1.81
CA ALA A 115 21.57 -18.35 1.72
C ALA A 115 22.65 -19.16 2.49
N GLN A 116 22.40 -19.51 3.75
CA GLN A 116 23.35 -20.29 4.55
C GLN A 116 23.52 -21.72 4.03
N LYS A 117 22.45 -22.33 3.49
CA LYS A 117 22.53 -23.66 2.85
C LYS A 117 23.50 -23.68 1.66
N GLU A 118 23.52 -22.63 0.85
CA GLU A 118 24.47 -22.51 -0.25
C GLU A 118 25.92 -22.30 0.23
N GLU A 119 26.13 -21.69 1.40
CA GLU A 119 27.44 -21.60 2.04
C GLU A 119 27.92 -22.98 2.53
N PHE A 120 27.08 -23.72 3.27
CA PHE A 120 27.40 -25.08 3.69
C PHE A 120 27.77 -25.99 2.51
N LYS A 121 27.10 -25.85 1.37
CA LYS A 121 27.42 -26.60 0.15
C LYS A 121 28.81 -26.27 -0.38
N LYS A 122 29.18 -25.00 -0.44
CA LYS A 122 30.53 -24.56 -0.88
C LYS A 122 31.62 -25.06 0.05
N ASP A 123 31.38 -25.00 1.35
CA ASP A 123 32.34 -25.48 2.36
C ASP A 123 32.51 -27.00 2.27
N LEU A 124 31.41 -27.73 2.09
CA LEU A 124 31.41 -29.18 1.90
C LEU A 124 32.15 -29.58 0.62
N ASP A 125 31.90 -28.88 -0.50
CA ASP A 125 32.60 -29.12 -1.76
C ASP A 125 34.11 -28.87 -1.61
N THR A 126 34.49 -27.80 -0.90
CA THR A 126 35.90 -27.46 -0.62
C THR A 126 36.57 -28.53 0.24
N ALA A 127 35.91 -28.98 1.31
CA ALA A 127 36.44 -30.02 2.20
C ALA A 127 36.59 -31.38 1.48
N ASN A 128 35.62 -31.74 0.62
CA ASN A 128 35.70 -32.94 -0.21
C ASN A 128 36.86 -32.88 -1.21
N LEU A 129 37.03 -31.75 -1.90
CA LEU A 129 38.15 -31.55 -2.85
C LEU A 129 39.51 -31.61 -2.15
N ALA A 130 39.59 -31.13 -0.91
CA ALA A 130 40.80 -31.22 -0.09
C ALA A 130 41.03 -32.61 0.51
N GLY A 131 40.09 -33.55 0.39
CA GLY A 131 40.15 -34.87 1.02
C GLY A 131 40.09 -34.81 2.55
N ASN A 132 39.58 -33.72 3.13
CA ASN A 132 39.52 -33.52 4.57
C ASN A 132 38.25 -34.13 5.16
N THR A 133 38.32 -35.40 5.54
CA THR A 133 37.19 -36.16 6.07
C THR A 133 36.68 -35.65 7.42
N GLU A 134 37.54 -35.07 8.26
CA GLU A 134 37.14 -34.49 9.54
C GLU A 134 36.28 -33.22 9.33
N ALA A 135 36.70 -32.34 8.41
CA ALA A 135 35.93 -31.16 8.05
C ALA A 135 34.58 -31.53 7.42
N VAL A 136 34.53 -32.55 6.56
CA VAL A 136 33.28 -33.06 5.98
C VAL A 136 32.30 -33.50 7.07
N GLN A 137 32.77 -34.25 8.08
CA GLN A 137 31.93 -34.70 9.20
C GLN A 137 31.43 -33.52 10.05
N SER A 138 32.29 -32.54 10.35
CA SER A 138 31.90 -31.33 11.09
C SER A 138 30.82 -30.54 10.36
N ILE A 139 31.03 -30.25 9.07
CA ILE A 139 30.09 -29.51 8.23
C ILE A 139 28.74 -30.22 8.12
N GLN A 140 28.74 -31.55 7.99
CA GLN A 140 27.50 -32.34 7.96
C GLN A 140 26.73 -32.24 9.30
N GLN A 141 27.43 -32.27 10.43
CA GLN A 141 26.81 -32.13 11.74
C GLN A 141 26.25 -30.71 11.94
N GLU A 142 27.02 -29.68 11.61
CA GLU A 142 26.58 -28.28 11.67
C GLU A 142 25.34 -28.05 10.79
N PHE A 143 25.31 -28.64 9.58
CA PHE A 143 24.15 -28.56 8.70
C PHE A 143 22.91 -29.24 9.30
N MET A 144 23.06 -30.36 10.01
CA MET A 144 21.95 -31.01 10.71
C MET A 144 21.40 -30.13 11.85
N GLU A 145 22.28 -29.53 12.65
CA GLU A 145 21.89 -28.62 13.74
C GLU A 145 21.21 -27.36 13.18
N PHE A 146 21.74 -26.82 12.08
CA PHE A 146 21.15 -25.69 11.37
C PHE A 146 19.73 -25.99 10.85
N ASN A 147 19.52 -27.14 10.21
CA ASN A 147 18.18 -27.54 9.74
C ASN A 147 17.19 -27.67 10.91
N LYS A 148 17.64 -28.20 12.06
CA LYS A 148 16.81 -28.30 13.25
C LYS A 148 16.42 -26.91 13.78
N ALA A 149 17.38 -26.00 13.88
CA ALA A 149 17.13 -24.62 14.31
C ALA A 149 16.17 -23.88 13.36
N TYR A 150 16.29 -24.12 12.05
CA TYR A 150 15.36 -23.59 11.05
C TYR A 150 13.92 -24.09 11.27
N GLU A 151 13.71 -25.40 11.45
CA GLU A 151 12.38 -25.94 11.70
C GLU A 151 11.79 -25.44 13.03
N GLU A 152 12.60 -25.31 14.07
CA GLU A 152 12.17 -24.70 15.34
C GLU A 152 11.76 -23.24 15.17
N ALA A 153 12.56 -22.43 14.45
CA ALA A 153 12.23 -21.04 14.16
C ALA A 153 10.96 -20.91 13.32
N LYS A 154 10.80 -21.77 12.31
CA LYS A 154 9.61 -21.82 11.46
C LYS A 154 8.36 -22.17 12.26
N ASN A 155 8.43 -23.19 13.12
CA ASN A 155 7.31 -23.57 13.99
C ASN A 155 6.95 -22.46 14.98
N ASN A 156 7.94 -21.79 15.57
CA ASN A 156 7.71 -20.63 16.44
C ASN A 156 6.98 -19.49 15.72
N ILE A 157 7.29 -19.23 14.44
CA ILE A 157 6.58 -18.23 13.63
C ILE A 157 5.13 -18.69 13.37
N LEU A 158 4.92 -19.98 13.11
CA LEU A 158 3.59 -20.56 12.88
C LEU A 158 2.71 -20.51 14.14
N GLU A 159 3.26 -20.86 15.30
CA GLU A 159 2.54 -20.86 16.58
C GLU A 159 2.15 -19.45 17.04
N LYS A 160 2.99 -18.44 16.80
CA LYS A 160 2.68 -17.04 17.14
C LYS A 160 1.54 -16.41 16.32
N GLY A 161 1.10 -17.05 15.23
CA GLY A 161 -0.06 -16.61 14.45
C GLY A 161 -1.41 -17.12 14.99
N VAL A 162 -1.42 -17.92 16.06
CA VAL A 162 -2.61 -18.63 16.57
C VAL A 162 -3.20 -18.00 17.85
N GLU A 163 -2.57 -16.96 18.43
CA GLU A 163 -3.11 -16.20 19.59
C GLU A 163 -3.88 -14.94 19.21
#